data_AF-A0A0Q8CNH0-F1
#
_entry.id   AF-A0A0Q8CNH0-F1
#
_cell.length_a   1.000
_cell.length_b   1.000
_cell.length_c   1.000
_cell.angle_alpha   90.00
_cell.angle_beta   90.00
_cell.angle_gamma   90.00
#
_symmetry.space_group_name_H-M   'P 1'
#
loop_
_entity.id
_entity.type
_entity.pdbx_description
1 polymer ?
#
loop_
_entity_poly.entity_id
_entity_poly.type
_entity_poly.pdbx_seq_one_letter_code
_entity_poly.pdbx_strand_id
1 'polypeptide(L)'
;MPAGPRYESAHYRATSTATPEQTRAVLAAAEALHAAYLQTFELKDEAGRAKHQLVLYGDRAQFRAHNRSSAWAEAYYLAPTCYAYYTEGVANPYHWMVHEATHQLNHELAELKPAKWVNEGLASYFGASRLEGGRLRPGSIDLDTYPIWWLGELGLSGDPEADIRAGRIVALRTLIAGNDRADLNRRFNQYYIGYWSLTHFLFHYEDGKYAAGFRALIRDDGTLADFERRIGPIATIQREWYEYLQTVAAGDAGSFVEAGPAAAPKPVLP
;
A
#
# COMPACT_ATOMS: atom_id res chain seq x y z
N MET A 1 -15.70 20.73 -1.64
CA MET A 1 -15.09 20.34 -2.92
C MET A 1 -14.42 21.57 -3.48
N PRO A 2 -13.12 21.55 -3.79
CA PRO A 2 -12.46 22.70 -4.42
C PRO A 2 -13.11 23.01 -5.77
N ALA A 3 -13.17 24.29 -6.13
CA ALA A 3 -13.62 24.74 -7.45
C ALA A 3 -12.47 24.57 -8.45
N GLY A 4 -12.39 23.40 -9.10
CA GLY A 4 -11.37 23.08 -10.09
C GLY A 4 -11.97 22.39 -11.33
N PRO A 5 -11.26 22.38 -12.48
CA PRO A 5 -11.69 21.62 -13.64
C PRO A 5 -11.87 20.12 -13.33
N ARG A 6 -12.74 19.49 -14.12
CA ARG A 6 -13.00 18.04 -14.05
C ARG A 6 -12.22 17.33 -15.14
N TYR A 7 -11.62 16.21 -14.76
CA TYR A 7 -10.87 15.31 -15.63
C TYR A 7 -11.39 13.89 -15.42
N GLU A 8 -11.31 13.07 -16.45
CA GLU A 8 -11.75 11.68 -16.38
C GLU A 8 -10.77 10.75 -17.07
N SER A 9 -10.73 9.52 -16.59
CA SER A 9 -10.13 8.34 -17.22
C SER A 9 -11.19 7.24 -17.33
N ALA A 10 -10.81 5.98 -17.54
CA ALA A 10 -11.76 4.88 -17.67
C ALA A 10 -12.55 4.68 -16.37
N HIS A 11 -11.85 4.57 -15.23
CA HIS A 11 -12.42 4.21 -13.93
C HIS A 11 -12.49 5.38 -12.95
N TYR A 12 -11.85 6.52 -13.24
CA TYR A 12 -11.76 7.64 -12.30
C TYR A 12 -12.31 8.94 -12.87
N ARG A 13 -12.84 9.77 -11.97
CA ARG A 13 -13.18 11.18 -12.18
C ARG A 13 -12.45 12.03 -11.15
N ALA A 14 -11.62 12.96 -11.61
CA ALA A 14 -10.89 13.90 -10.76
C ALA A 14 -11.47 15.31 -10.85
N THR A 15 -11.64 15.97 -9.70
CA THR A 15 -11.73 17.43 -9.62
C THR A 15 -10.37 17.95 -9.15
N SER A 16 -9.73 18.83 -9.92
CA SER A 16 -8.35 19.22 -9.60
C SER A 16 -8.07 20.71 -9.76
N THR A 17 -7.20 21.23 -8.90
CA THR A 17 -6.57 22.55 -9.02
C THR A 17 -5.09 22.45 -9.43
N ALA A 18 -4.56 21.24 -9.61
CA ALA A 18 -3.24 21.00 -10.19
C ALA A 18 -3.26 21.28 -11.71
N THR A 19 -2.10 21.31 -12.35
CA THR A 19 -2.05 21.48 -13.81
C THR A 19 -2.73 20.30 -14.53
N PRO A 20 -3.19 20.49 -15.78
CA PRO A 20 -3.74 19.39 -16.56
C PRO A 20 -2.78 18.21 -16.71
N GLU A 21 -1.48 18.48 -16.86
CA GLU A 21 -0.43 17.47 -17.00
C GLU A 21 -0.26 16.66 -15.71
N GLN A 22 -0.18 17.35 -14.56
CA GLN A 22 -0.11 16.74 -13.24
C GLN A 22 -1.33 15.88 -12.94
N THR A 23 -2.53 16.40 -13.27
CA THR A 23 -3.79 15.67 -13.06
C THR A 23 -3.87 14.41 -13.92
N ARG A 24 -3.45 14.49 -15.19
CA ARG A 24 -3.40 13.31 -16.08
C ARG A 24 -2.39 12.27 -15.60
N ALA A 25 -1.25 12.69 -15.06
CA ALA A 25 -0.27 11.76 -14.48
C ALA A 25 -0.83 11.00 -13.27
N VAL A 26 -1.54 11.70 -12.37
CA VAL A 26 -2.21 11.08 -11.21
C VAL A 26 -3.33 10.13 -11.65
N LEU A 27 -4.15 10.52 -12.63
CA LEU A 27 -5.17 9.63 -13.19
C LEU A 27 -4.54 8.38 -13.81
N ALA A 28 -3.44 8.52 -14.56
CA ALA A 28 -2.74 7.37 -15.13
C ALA A 28 -2.19 6.42 -14.05
N ALA A 29 -1.65 6.96 -12.94
CA ALA A 29 -1.20 6.14 -11.82
C ALA A 29 -2.36 5.41 -11.12
N ALA A 30 -3.51 6.07 -10.96
CA ALA A 30 -4.72 5.45 -10.41
C ALA A 30 -5.27 4.33 -11.33
N GLU A 31 -5.24 4.52 -12.65
CA GLU A 31 -5.59 3.46 -13.61
C GLU A 31 -4.62 2.28 -13.55
N ALA A 32 -3.32 2.54 -13.41
CA ALA A 32 -2.32 1.49 -13.25
C ALA A 32 -2.53 0.71 -11.94
N LEU A 33 -2.91 1.39 -10.85
CA LEU A 33 -3.34 0.75 -9.61
C LEU A 33 -4.57 -0.12 -9.84
N HIS A 34 -5.62 0.41 -10.46
CA HIS A 34 -6.87 -0.33 -10.69
C HIS A 34 -6.60 -1.65 -11.43
N ALA A 35 -5.82 -1.61 -12.51
CA ALA A 35 -5.44 -2.80 -13.27
C ALA A 35 -4.62 -3.80 -12.42
N ALA A 36 -3.64 -3.32 -11.66
CA ALA A 36 -2.82 -4.17 -10.79
C ALA A 36 -3.64 -4.76 -9.63
N TYR A 37 -4.61 -4.02 -9.10
CA TYR A 37 -5.49 -4.44 -8.02
C TYR A 37 -6.43 -5.56 -8.49
N LEU A 38 -7.08 -5.38 -9.65
CA LEU A 38 -7.89 -6.42 -10.28
C LEU A 38 -7.09 -7.71 -10.49
N GLN A 39 -5.87 -7.60 -11.02
CA GLN A 39 -4.98 -8.75 -11.22
C GLN A 39 -4.60 -9.41 -9.88
N THR A 40 -4.23 -8.60 -8.88
CA THR A 40 -3.79 -9.10 -7.58
C THR A 40 -4.88 -9.89 -6.88
N PHE A 41 -6.14 -9.47 -7.00
CA PHE A 41 -7.27 -10.09 -6.31
C PHE A 41 -8.16 -10.96 -7.21
N GLU A 42 -7.73 -11.19 -8.46
CA GLU A 42 -8.47 -11.96 -9.47
C GLU A 42 -9.91 -11.46 -9.66
N LEU A 43 -10.09 -10.14 -9.55
CA LEU A 43 -11.39 -9.49 -9.72
C LEU A 43 -11.66 -9.22 -11.19
N LYS A 44 -12.94 -9.21 -11.55
CA LYS A 44 -13.39 -8.84 -12.89
C LYS A 44 -13.66 -7.35 -12.95
N ASP A 45 -13.29 -6.75 -14.07
CA ASP A 45 -13.74 -5.41 -14.41
C ASP A 45 -15.18 -5.48 -14.93
N GLU A 46 -16.08 -4.75 -14.28
CA GLU A 46 -17.50 -4.74 -14.62
C GLU A 46 -17.85 -3.45 -15.36
N ALA A 47 -18.29 -3.60 -16.62
CA ALA A 47 -18.70 -2.47 -17.44
C ALA A 47 -19.87 -1.72 -16.79
N GLY A 48 -19.82 -0.38 -16.83
CA GLY A 48 -20.90 0.48 -16.37
C GLY A 48 -20.88 0.81 -14.87
N ARG A 49 -19.85 0.38 -14.11
CA ARG A 49 -19.62 0.88 -12.75
C ARG A 49 -19.42 2.40 -12.73
N ALA A 50 -19.88 3.01 -11.64
CA ALA A 50 -19.64 4.43 -11.41
C ALA A 50 -18.14 4.69 -11.24
N LYS A 51 -17.64 5.78 -11.83
CA LYS A 51 -16.23 6.16 -11.69
C LYS A 51 -15.90 6.50 -10.24
N HIS A 52 -14.76 6.04 -9.76
CA HIS A 52 -14.17 6.41 -8.49
C HIS A 52 -13.85 7.90 -8.46
N GLN A 53 -14.15 8.58 -7.34
CA GLN A 53 -13.99 10.04 -7.24
C GLN A 53 -12.65 10.42 -6.62
N LEU A 54 -11.94 11.34 -7.27
CA LEU A 54 -10.67 11.89 -6.80
C LEU A 54 -10.77 13.42 -6.68
N VAL A 55 -10.09 13.97 -5.68
CA VAL A 55 -9.78 15.39 -5.54
C VAL A 55 -8.28 15.55 -5.44
N LEU A 56 -7.70 16.27 -6.40
CA LEU A 56 -6.27 16.55 -6.46
C LEU A 56 -6.01 18.03 -6.30
N TYR A 57 -5.43 18.43 -5.17
CA TYR A 57 -4.98 19.79 -4.95
C TYR A 57 -3.65 20.05 -5.68
N GLY A 58 -3.44 21.29 -6.13
CA GLY A 58 -2.21 21.67 -6.83
C GLY A 58 -0.97 21.60 -5.95
N ASP A 59 -1.11 21.80 -4.64
CA ASP A 59 -0.01 21.75 -3.69
C ASP A 59 -0.48 21.37 -2.27
N ARG A 60 0.50 21.15 -1.39
CA ARG A 60 0.29 20.79 0.01
C ARG A 60 -0.42 21.89 0.80
N ALA A 61 -0.17 23.16 0.52
CA ALA A 61 -0.77 24.27 1.27
C ALA A 61 -2.28 24.33 1.00
N GLN A 62 -2.69 24.18 -0.26
CA GLN A 62 -4.09 24.08 -0.65
C GLN A 62 -4.76 22.87 -0.02
N PHE A 63 -4.11 21.70 -0.04
CA PHE A 63 -4.65 20.51 0.62
C PHE A 63 -4.85 20.76 2.12
N ARG A 64 -3.84 21.31 2.82
CA ARG A 64 -3.91 21.61 4.26
C ARG A 64 -5.05 22.57 4.60
N ALA A 65 -5.29 23.58 3.76
CA ALA A 65 -6.39 24.53 3.93
C ALA A 65 -7.79 23.89 3.80
N HIS A 66 -7.90 22.75 3.12
CA HIS A 66 -9.16 22.06 2.87
C HIS A 66 -9.28 20.70 3.57
N ASN A 67 -8.25 20.28 4.30
CA ASN A 67 -8.19 18.98 4.95
C ASN A 67 -9.27 18.87 6.04
N ARG A 68 -10.16 17.87 5.91
CA ARG A 68 -11.24 17.57 6.87
C ARG A 68 -10.97 16.33 7.70
N SER A 69 -9.81 15.71 7.53
CA SER A 69 -9.34 14.55 8.27
C SER A 69 -8.42 14.99 9.42
N SER A 70 -7.44 14.17 9.79
CA SER A 70 -6.43 14.51 10.79
C SER A 70 -5.48 15.59 10.28
N ALA A 71 -5.12 16.52 11.16
CA ALA A 71 -4.26 17.67 10.83
C ALA A 71 -2.86 17.30 10.31
N TRP A 72 -2.42 16.05 10.51
CA TRP A 72 -1.15 15.52 10.02
C TRP A 72 -1.26 14.74 8.70
N ALA A 73 -2.46 14.31 8.30
CA ALA A 73 -2.66 13.49 7.09
C ALA A 73 -2.12 14.19 5.84
N GLU A 74 -1.43 13.49 4.95
CA GLU A 74 -0.94 14.05 3.67
C GLU A 74 -1.90 13.74 2.51
N ALA A 75 -2.76 12.76 2.70
CA ALA A 75 -3.90 12.45 1.87
C ALA A 75 -4.94 11.72 2.75
N TYR A 76 -6.15 11.54 2.25
CA TYR A 76 -7.14 10.68 2.89
C TYR A 76 -8.23 10.23 1.91
N TYR A 77 -8.74 9.03 2.11
CA TYR A 77 -9.99 8.55 1.56
C TYR A 77 -11.15 8.83 2.53
N LEU A 78 -12.17 9.53 2.05
CA LEU A 78 -13.45 9.71 2.72
C LEU A 78 -14.54 9.37 1.71
N ALA A 79 -15.14 8.19 1.86
CA ALA A 79 -16.08 7.63 0.90
C ALA A 79 -17.10 8.66 0.40
N PRO A 80 -17.26 8.83 -0.93
CA PRO A 80 -16.66 8.03 -2.01
C PRO A 80 -15.42 8.67 -2.65
N THR A 81 -14.67 9.52 -1.95
CA THR A 81 -13.66 10.41 -2.56
C THR A 81 -12.28 10.31 -1.91
N CYS A 82 -11.24 10.14 -2.73
CA CYS A 82 -9.85 10.30 -2.32
C CYS A 82 -9.41 11.75 -2.45
N TYR A 83 -8.68 12.26 -1.45
CA TYR A 83 -8.16 13.62 -1.41
C TYR A 83 -6.65 13.57 -1.25
N ALA A 84 -5.90 14.11 -2.20
CA ALA A 84 -4.45 14.23 -2.14
C ALA A 84 -3.98 15.51 -2.84
N TYR A 85 -2.70 15.82 -2.78
CA TYR A 85 -2.08 16.89 -3.57
C TYR A 85 -0.97 16.34 -4.46
N TYR A 86 -0.65 17.08 -5.54
CA TYR A 86 0.50 16.77 -6.36
C TYR A 86 1.78 17.26 -5.67
N THR A 87 2.79 16.40 -5.55
CA THR A 87 4.09 16.80 -4.98
C THR A 87 5.07 17.08 -6.10
N GLU A 88 5.39 18.35 -6.36
CA GLU A 88 6.35 18.71 -7.40
C GLU A 88 7.80 18.41 -6.99
N GLY A 89 8.64 18.03 -7.96
CA GLY A 89 10.08 17.85 -7.75
C GLY A 89 10.50 16.59 -6.99
N VAL A 90 9.59 15.64 -6.76
CA VAL A 90 9.91 14.32 -6.18
C VAL A 90 9.84 13.23 -7.25
N ALA A 91 10.58 12.12 -7.04
CA ALA A 91 10.63 11.02 -8.00
C ALA A 91 9.26 10.36 -8.24
N ASN A 92 8.45 10.22 -7.18
CA ASN A 92 7.10 9.68 -7.25
C ASN A 92 6.07 10.68 -6.71
N PRO A 93 5.49 11.54 -7.57
CA PRO A 93 4.59 12.61 -7.15
C PRO A 93 3.15 12.15 -6.85
N TYR A 94 2.82 10.89 -7.11
CA TYR A 94 1.46 10.33 -7.03
C TYR A 94 1.28 9.27 -5.93
N HIS A 95 2.33 8.90 -5.19
CA HIS A 95 2.28 7.82 -4.18
C HIS A 95 1.15 7.99 -3.15
N TRP A 96 0.89 9.23 -2.69
CA TRP A 96 -0.23 9.51 -1.79
C TRP A 96 -1.58 9.16 -2.41
N MET A 97 -1.81 9.51 -3.68
CA MET A 97 -3.06 9.16 -4.34
C MET A 97 -3.19 7.64 -4.53
N VAL A 98 -2.11 6.95 -4.86
CA VAL A 98 -2.12 5.48 -5.02
C VAL A 98 -2.44 4.79 -3.68
N HIS A 99 -1.88 5.28 -2.57
CA HIS A 99 -2.21 4.80 -1.22
C HIS A 99 -3.71 4.96 -0.93
N GLU A 100 -4.25 6.18 -1.08
CA GLU A 100 -5.67 6.44 -0.78
C GLU A 100 -6.62 5.72 -1.74
N ALA A 101 -6.28 5.65 -3.02
CA ALA A 101 -7.07 4.92 -4.01
C ALA A 101 -7.10 3.42 -3.69
N THR A 102 -6.09 2.87 -3.01
CA THR A 102 -6.15 1.48 -2.52
C THR A 102 -7.23 1.31 -1.45
N HIS A 103 -7.35 2.23 -0.50
CA HIS A 103 -8.47 2.20 0.47
C HIS A 103 -9.82 2.29 -0.23
N GLN A 104 -9.91 3.13 -1.27
CA GLN A 104 -11.10 3.24 -2.10
C GLN A 104 -11.44 1.93 -2.81
N LEU A 105 -10.46 1.25 -3.42
CA LEU A 105 -10.68 -0.03 -4.10
C LEU A 105 -11.01 -1.16 -3.11
N ASN A 106 -10.39 -1.18 -1.93
CA ASN A 106 -10.78 -2.09 -0.86
C ASN A 106 -12.28 -1.95 -0.53
N HIS A 107 -12.77 -0.72 -0.44
CA HIS A 107 -14.15 -0.42 -0.05
C HIS A 107 -15.17 -0.56 -1.19
N GLU A 108 -14.92 0.09 -2.33
CA GLU A 108 -15.90 0.29 -3.39
C GLU A 108 -15.86 -0.81 -4.47
N LEU A 109 -14.69 -1.41 -4.69
CA LEU A 109 -14.51 -2.44 -5.73
C LEU A 109 -14.56 -3.85 -5.13
N ALA A 110 -13.79 -4.09 -4.07
CA ALA A 110 -13.68 -5.40 -3.43
C ALA A 110 -14.67 -5.60 -2.27
N GLU A 111 -15.39 -4.55 -1.85
CA GLU A 111 -16.37 -4.57 -0.75
C GLU A 111 -15.83 -5.16 0.56
N LEU A 112 -14.52 -4.98 0.79
CA LEU A 112 -13.81 -5.48 1.96
C LEU A 112 -14.04 -4.58 3.17
N LYS A 113 -14.01 -5.19 4.36
CA LYS A 113 -13.96 -4.49 5.66
C LYS A 113 -12.73 -4.93 6.45
N PRO A 114 -11.52 -4.73 5.89
CA PRO A 114 -10.31 -5.26 6.50
C PRO A 114 -10.04 -4.63 7.86
N ALA A 115 -9.39 -5.40 8.77
CA ALA A 115 -8.76 -4.82 9.94
C ALA A 115 -7.83 -3.67 9.54
N LYS A 116 -7.65 -2.69 10.44
CA LYS A 116 -6.82 -1.51 10.18
C LYS A 116 -5.43 -1.87 9.65
N TRP A 117 -4.75 -2.82 10.27
CA TRP A 117 -3.39 -3.20 9.87
C TRP A 117 -3.35 -3.79 8.44
N VAL A 118 -4.38 -4.53 8.03
CA VAL A 118 -4.53 -5.05 6.66
C VAL A 118 -4.83 -3.91 5.71
N ASN A 119 -5.75 -3.02 6.08
CA ASN A 119 -6.15 -1.89 5.24
C ASN A 119 -4.97 -0.95 4.93
N GLU A 120 -4.24 -0.53 5.96
CA GLU A 120 -3.04 0.29 5.84
C GLU A 120 -1.90 -0.47 5.16
N GLY A 121 -1.75 -1.76 5.49
CA GLY A 121 -0.72 -2.61 4.90
C GLY A 121 -0.87 -2.76 3.39
N LEU A 122 -2.09 -3.02 2.90
CA LEU A 122 -2.39 -3.05 1.46
C LEU A 122 -2.16 -1.69 0.80
N ALA A 123 -2.65 -0.61 1.41
CA ALA A 123 -2.48 0.74 0.87
C ALA A 123 -1.01 1.14 0.75
N SER A 124 -0.20 0.86 1.78
CA SER A 124 1.24 1.08 1.72
C SER A 124 1.93 0.13 0.74
N TYR A 125 1.51 -1.13 0.64
CA TYR A 125 2.07 -2.10 -0.32
C TYR A 125 1.92 -1.65 -1.77
N PHE A 126 0.72 -1.24 -2.17
CA PHE A 126 0.48 -0.72 -3.52
C PHE A 126 1.07 0.70 -3.70
N GLY A 127 0.94 1.57 -2.70
CA GLY A 127 1.48 2.92 -2.71
C GLY A 127 3.00 2.97 -2.87
N ALA A 128 3.70 1.96 -2.36
CA ALA A 128 5.15 1.82 -2.46
C ALA A 128 5.63 0.86 -3.56
N SER A 129 4.75 0.51 -4.49
CA SER A 129 5.10 -0.31 -5.65
C SER A 129 5.55 0.56 -6.83
N ARG A 130 6.55 0.09 -7.58
CA ARG A 130 7.08 0.82 -8.74
C ARG A 130 6.05 0.94 -9.85
N LEU A 131 5.94 2.14 -10.42
CA LEU A 131 5.19 2.41 -11.64
C LEU A 131 6.17 2.51 -12.81
N GLU A 132 6.22 1.48 -13.65
CA GLU A 132 7.16 1.37 -14.77
C GLU A 132 6.42 1.11 -16.08
N GLY A 133 6.66 1.94 -17.10
CA GLY A 133 6.01 1.78 -18.40
C GLY A 133 4.47 1.84 -18.33
N GLY A 134 3.93 2.66 -17.43
CA GLY A 134 2.48 2.80 -17.22
C GLY A 134 1.82 1.63 -16.47
N ARG A 135 2.62 0.71 -15.90
CA ARG A 135 2.12 -0.45 -15.15
C ARG A 135 2.64 -0.40 -13.73
N LEU A 136 1.74 -0.48 -12.76
CA LEU A 136 2.11 -0.67 -11.37
C LEU A 136 2.57 -2.11 -11.20
N ARG A 137 3.72 -2.33 -10.55
CA ARG A 137 4.30 -3.66 -10.29
C ARG A 137 4.21 -3.96 -8.80
N PRO A 138 3.11 -4.58 -8.32
CA PRO A 138 2.94 -4.88 -6.90
C PRO A 138 4.13 -5.63 -6.32
N GLY A 139 4.68 -5.13 -5.21
CA GLY A 139 5.80 -5.76 -4.52
C GLY A 139 7.19 -5.38 -5.06
N SER A 140 7.28 -4.78 -6.24
CA SER A 140 8.53 -4.13 -6.68
C SER A 140 8.70 -2.83 -5.91
N ILE A 141 9.67 -2.78 -5.00
CA ILE A 141 9.78 -1.71 -4.00
C ILE A 141 10.28 -0.40 -4.61
N ASP A 142 9.51 0.67 -4.44
CA ASP A 142 9.91 2.05 -4.73
C ASP A 142 10.41 2.74 -3.45
N LEU A 143 11.73 2.97 -3.35
CA LEU A 143 12.35 3.55 -2.16
C LEU A 143 12.06 5.04 -1.98
N ASP A 144 11.54 5.72 -3.01
CA ASP A 144 11.22 7.15 -2.98
C ASP A 144 9.79 7.43 -2.48
N THR A 145 9.16 6.45 -1.85
CA THR A 145 7.76 6.51 -1.41
C THR A 145 7.62 6.34 0.10
N TYR A 146 6.57 6.94 0.65
CA TYR A 146 6.14 6.65 2.01
C TYR A 146 5.57 5.22 2.11
N PRO A 147 5.86 4.44 3.18
CA PRO A 147 6.75 4.75 4.31
C PRO A 147 8.21 4.27 4.10
N ILE A 148 8.57 3.85 2.89
CA ILE A 148 9.78 3.06 2.59
C ILE A 148 11.05 3.88 2.58
N TRP A 149 10.97 5.19 2.36
CA TRP A 149 12.14 6.06 2.44
C TRP A 149 12.88 6.00 3.80
N TRP A 150 12.24 5.49 4.88
CA TRP A 150 12.85 5.31 6.20
C TRP A 150 13.38 3.89 6.44
N LEU A 151 13.21 2.98 5.47
CA LEU A 151 13.55 1.57 5.65
C LEU A 151 15.05 1.39 5.95
N GLY A 152 15.91 2.13 5.23
CA GLY A 152 17.35 2.14 5.47
C GLY A 152 17.77 2.80 6.80
N GLU A 153 16.88 3.57 7.43
CA GLU A 153 17.15 4.29 8.68
C GLU A 153 16.79 3.48 9.94
N LEU A 154 16.20 2.29 9.80
CA LEU A 154 15.75 1.49 10.94
C LEU A 154 16.86 1.06 11.89
N GLY A 155 18.09 0.88 11.40
CA GLY A 155 19.25 0.49 12.20
C GLY A 155 19.05 -0.81 13.00
N LEU A 156 18.50 -1.84 12.32
CA LEU A 156 18.18 -3.12 12.94
C LEU A 156 19.45 -3.79 13.50
N SER A 157 19.34 -4.36 14.71
CA SER A 157 20.49 -4.96 15.42
C SER A 157 20.78 -6.42 15.03
N GLY A 158 19.83 -7.08 14.37
CA GLY A 158 19.83 -8.53 14.19
C GLY A 158 19.13 -9.30 15.32
N ASP A 159 18.71 -8.63 16.40
CA ASP A 159 17.91 -9.23 17.47
C ASP A 159 16.49 -8.60 17.51
N PRO A 160 15.43 -9.36 17.16
CA PRO A 160 14.07 -8.84 17.14
C PRO A 160 13.61 -8.34 18.51
N GLU A 161 13.99 -9.01 19.60
CA GLU A 161 13.58 -8.65 20.95
C GLU A 161 14.30 -7.37 21.42
N ALA A 162 15.57 -7.20 21.04
CA ALA A 162 16.29 -5.96 21.30
C ALA A 162 15.69 -4.79 20.52
N ASP A 163 15.34 -4.99 19.24
CA ASP A 163 14.78 -3.92 18.39
C ASP A 163 13.35 -3.54 18.77
N ILE A 164 12.54 -4.48 19.27
CA ILE A 164 11.24 -4.21 19.87
C ILE A 164 11.41 -3.35 21.14
N ARG A 165 12.31 -3.74 22.05
CA ARG A 165 12.58 -2.99 23.29
C ARG A 165 13.14 -1.59 23.02
N ALA A 166 14.01 -1.46 22.02
CA ALA A 166 14.57 -0.18 21.59
C ALA A 166 13.58 0.69 20.81
N GLY A 167 12.40 0.15 20.46
CA GLY A 167 11.36 0.87 19.72
C GLY A 167 11.67 1.08 18.23
N ARG A 168 12.62 0.32 17.67
CA ARG A 168 12.96 0.37 16.23
C ARG A 168 11.87 -0.27 15.38
N ILE A 169 11.26 -1.33 15.90
CA ILE A 169 10.12 -2.01 15.29
C ILE A 169 8.98 -2.17 16.29
N VAL A 170 7.77 -2.36 15.78
CA VAL A 170 6.59 -2.72 16.58
C VAL A 170 6.40 -4.24 16.49
N ALA A 171 6.18 -4.90 17.62
CA ALA A 171 5.89 -6.34 17.65
C ALA A 171 4.62 -6.66 16.84
N LEU A 172 4.60 -7.79 16.12
CA LEU A 172 3.49 -8.18 15.26
C LEU A 172 2.17 -8.30 16.04
N ARG A 173 2.21 -8.85 17.26
CA ARG A 173 1.04 -8.92 18.14
C ARG A 173 0.43 -7.54 18.38
N THR A 174 1.27 -6.52 18.56
CA THR A 174 0.84 -5.13 18.78
C THR A 174 0.33 -4.49 17.48
N LEU A 175 1.00 -4.72 16.35
CA LEU A 175 0.57 -4.25 15.03
C LEU A 175 -0.84 -4.77 14.68
N ILE A 176 -1.06 -6.07 14.86
CA ILE A 176 -2.31 -6.75 14.51
C ILE A 176 -3.44 -6.40 15.48
N ALA A 177 -3.15 -6.31 16.79
CA ALA A 177 -4.16 -5.99 17.77
C ALA A 177 -4.73 -4.57 17.61
N GLY A 178 -3.94 -3.60 17.12
CA GLY A 178 -4.43 -2.29 16.66
C GLY A 178 -5.06 -1.38 17.73
N ASN A 179 -4.94 -1.70 19.01
CA ASN A 179 -5.75 -1.07 20.07
C ASN A 179 -5.09 0.14 20.77
N ASP A 180 -3.82 0.43 20.52
CA ASP A 180 -3.11 1.55 21.19
C ASP A 180 -2.92 2.75 20.25
N ARG A 181 -3.91 3.65 20.26
CA ARG A 181 -3.90 4.88 19.43
C ARG A 181 -2.81 5.87 19.88
N ALA A 182 -2.51 5.94 21.18
CA ALA A 182 -1.52 6.88 21.70
C ALA A 182 -0.11 6.46 21.27
N ASP A 183 0.17 5.16 21.34
CA ASP A 183 1.44 4.61 20.88
C ASP A 183 1.60 4.71 19.36
N LEU A 184 0.54 4.44 18.59
CA LEU A 184 0.56 4.64 17.14
C LEU A 184 0.91 6.07 16.76
N ASN A 185 0.34 7.07 17.43
CA ASN A 185 0.64 8.48 17.14
C ASN A 185 2.11 8.83 17.46
N ARG A 186 2.71 8.19 18.47
CA ARG A 186 4.11 8.41 18.87
C ARG A 186 5.09 7.71 17.92
N ARG A 187 4.72 6.53 17.40
CA ARG A 187 5.58 5.65 16.59
C ARG A 187 5.04 5.46 15.17
N PHE A 188 4.44 6.51 14.62
CA PHE A 188 3.65 6.45 13.38
C PHE A 188 4.43 5.80 12.22
N ASN A 189 5.69 6.20 12.03
CA ASN A 189 6.53 5.65 10.96
C ASN A 189 6.81 4.15 11.17
N GLN A 190 7.13 3.73 12.40
CA GLN A 190 7.39 2.32 12.71
C GLN A 190 6.13 1.46 12.48
N TYR A 191 4.94 1.99 12.76
CA TYR A 191 3.68 1.30 12.49
C TYR A 191 3.47 1.08 10.98
N TYR A 192 3.64 2.12 10.16
CA TYR A 192 3.41 2.00 8.72
C TYR A 192 4.48 1.17 8.01
N ILE A 193 5.75 1.27 8.42
CA ILE A 193 6.79 0.34 7.99
C ILE A 193 6.41 -1.09 8.39
N GLY A 194 5.89 -1.30 9.60
CA GLY A 194 5.38 -2.58 10.07
C GLY A 194 4.25 -3.13 9.21
N TYR A 195 3.22 -2.33 8.93
CA TYR A 195 2.08 -2.72 8.10
C TYR A 195 2.49 -3.06 6.66
N TRP A 196 3.33 -2.22 6.06
CA TRP A 196 3.86 -2.47 4.73
C TRP A 196 4.71 -3.74 4.69
N SER A 197 5.71 -3.84 5.57
CA SER A 197 6.69 -4.94 5.51
C SER A 197 6.04 -6.28 5.85
N LEU A 198 5.07 -6.30 6.77
CA LEU A 198 4.28 -7.50 7.05
C LEU A 198 3.47 -7.89 5.82
N THR A 199 2.80 -6.94 5.15
CA THR A 199 2.04 -7.21 3.93
C THR A 199 2.94 -7.74 2.81
N HIS A 200 4.11 -7.12 2.63
CA HIS A 200 5.09 -7.52 1.63
C HIS A 200 5.64 -8.93 1.93
N PHE A 201 6.06 -9.19 3.17
CA PHE A 201 6.46 -10.51 3.65
C PHE A 201 5.39 -11.58 3.39
N LEU A 202 4.14 -11.30 3.72
CA LEU A 202 3.04 -12.26 3.57
C LEU A 202 2.76 -12.61 2.10
N PHE A 203 3.07 -11.72 1.15
CA PHE A 203 2.96 -12.01 -0.28
C PHE A 203 4.19 -12.69 -0.88
N HIS A 204 5.40 -12.38 -0.39
CA HIS A 204 6.64 -12.65 -1.14
C HIS A 204 7.63 -13.59 -0.42
N TYR A 205 7.51 -13.77 0.90
CA TYR A 205 8.44 -14.62 1.64
C TYR A 205 8.38 -16.09 1.16
N GLU A 206 9.57 -16.67 0.92
CA GLU A 206 9.74 -18.05 0.45
C GLU A 206 8.78 -18.40 -0.70
N ASP A 207 8.89 -17.66 -1.82
CA ASP A 207 8.05 -17.81 -3.02
C ASP A 207 6.54 -17.70 -2.72
N GLY A 208 6.17 -16.84 -1.78
CA GLY A 208 4.79 -16.60 -1.40
C GLY A 208 4.18 -17.68 -0.52
N LYS A 209 4.99 -18.33 0.32
CA LYS A 209 4.58 -19.32 1.33
C LYS A 209 3.30 -18.94 2.08
N TYR A 210 3.13 -17.66 2.43
CA TYR A 210 1.99 -17.15 3.18
C TYR A 210 0.89 -16.52 2.33
N ALA A 211 1.08 -16.39 1.01
CA ALA A 211 0.22 -15.57 0.16
C ALA A 211 -1.22 -16.09 0.12
N ALA A 212 -1.42 -17.41 0.02
CA ALA A 212 -2.76 -18.00 0.04
C ALA A 212 -3.49 -17.76 1.37
N GLY A 213 -2.78 -17.94 2.50
CA GLY A 213 -3.31 -17.67 3.83
C GLY A 213 -3.67 -16.21 4.02
N PHE A 214 -2.82 -15.30 3.54
CA PHE A 214 -3.06 -13.87 3.64
C PHE A 214 -4.22 -13.40 2.77
N ARG A 215 -4.37 -13.93 1.55
CA ARG A 215 -5.55 -13.67 0.70
C ARG A 215 -6.85 -14.09 1.37
N ALA A 216 -6.84 -15.20 2.09
CA ALA A 216 -7.99 -15.63 2.87
C ALA A 216 -8.21 -14.73 4.10
N LEU A 217 -7.14 -14.29 4.77
CA LEU A 217 -7.20 -13.38 5.92
C LEU A 217 -7.76 -12.00 5.57
N ILE A 218 -7.46 -11.46 4.38
CA ILE A 218 -7.99 -10.18 3.88
C ILE A 218 -9.52 -10.18 3.80
N ARG A 219 -10.13 -11.36 3.59
CA ARG A 219 -11.59 -11.54 3.53
C ARG A 219 -12.23 -11.83 4.89
N ASP A 220 -11.41 -12.13 5.90
CA ASP A 220 -11.85 -12.31 7.29
C ASP A 220 -11.79 -10.96 8.04
N ASP A 221 -11.99 -10.97 9.36
CA ASP A 221 -11.92 -9.78 10.22
C ASP A 221 -10.49 -9.31 10.50
N GLY A 222 -9.47 -10.07 10.07
CA GLY A 222 -8.06 -9.74 10.26
C GLY A 222 -7.61 -9.74 11.72
N THR A 223 -8.31 -10.45 12.62
CA THR A 223 -7.93 -10.53 14.04
C THR A 223 -6.65 -11.33 14.24
N LEU A 224 -6.05 -11.25 15.43
CA LEU A 224 -4.91 -12.10 15.77
C LEU A 224 -5.24 -13.60 15.70
N ALA A 225 -6.46 -13.98 16.07
CA ALA A 225 -6.91 -15.37 15.98
C ALA A 225 -7.04 -15.81 14.51
N ASP A 226 -7.55 -14.94 13.64
CA ASP A 226 -7.61 -15.22 12.20
C ASP A 226 -6.19 -15.32 11.61
N PHE A 227 -5.29 -14.44 12.01
CA PHE A 227 -3.89 -14.46 11.61
C PHE A 227 -3.23 -15.79 11.98
N GLU A 228 -3.34 -16.23 13.24
CA GLU A 228 -2.73 -17.49 13.68
C GLU A 228 -3.36 -18.71 13.01
N ARG A 229 -4.66 -18.66 12.70
CA ARG A 229 -5.36 -19.70 11.95
C ARG A 229 -4.92 -19.79 10.49
N ARG A 230 -4.74 -18.64 9.82
CA ARG A 230 -4.51 -18.56 8.36
C ARG A 230 -3.02 -18.59 7.99
N ILE A 231 -2.16 -18.06 8.85
CA ILE A 231 -0.73 -17.84 8.58
C ILE A 231 0.12 -18.78 9.45
N GLY A 232 -0.12 -18.79 10.75
CA GLY A 232 0.62 -19.62 11.71
C GLY A 232 0.95 -18.88 13.02
N PRO A 233 1.62 -19.56 13.96
CA PRO A 233 1.87 -19.03 15.30
C PRO A 233 2.64 -17.71 15.27
N ILE A 234 2.11 -16.68 15.94
CA ILE A 234 2.63 -15.31 15.82
C ILE A 234 4.12 -15.18 16.20
N ALA A 235 4.58 -15.99 17.16
CA ALA A 235 5.98 -15.97 17.60
C ALA A 235 6.95 -16.52 16.54
N THR A 236 6.49 -17.47 15.72
CA THR A 236 7.27 -17.97 14.58
C THR A 236 7.31 -16.91 13.49
N ILE A 237 6.14 -16.37 13.12
CA ILE A 237 6.04 -15.35 12.08
C ILE A 237 6.80 -14.07 12.43
N GLN A 238 6.85 -13.68 13.71
CA GLN A 238 7.64 -12.54 14.18
C GLN A 238 9.13 -12.67 13.86
N ARG A 239 9.70 -13.87 13.96
CA ARG A 239 11.12 -14.11 13.66
C ARG A 239 11.38 -14.11 12.16
N GLU A 240 10.59 -14.87 11.41
CA GLU A 240 10.71 -14.95 9.94
C GLU A 240 10.51 -13.57 9.28
N TRP A 241 9.50 -12.82 9.72
CA TRP A 241 9.27 -11.45 9.24
C TRP A 241 10.44 -10.52 9.57
N TYR A 242 11.06 -10.66 10.74
CA TYR A 242 12.18 -9.83 11.12
C TYR A 242 13.44 -10.13 10.28
N GLU A 243 13.74 -11.41 10.03
CA GLU A 243 14.82 -11.83 9.12
C GLU A 243 14.58 -11.31 7.69
N TYR A 244 13.34 -11.40 7.23
CA TYR A 244 12.94 -10.84 5.95
C TYR A 244 13.13 -9.32 5.91
N LEU A 245 12.66 -8.60 6.93
CA LEU A 245 12.78 -7.15 7.02
C LEU A 245 14.24 -6.70 6.98
N GLN A 246 15.16 -7.41 7.64
CA GLN A 246 16.59 -7.12 7.55
C GLN A 246 17.11 -7.20 6.12
N THR A 247 16.74 -8.26 5.41
CA THR A 247 17.17 -8.47 4.01
C THR A 247 16.65 -7.35 3.10
N VAL A 248 15.37 -6.99 3.27
CA VAL A 248 14.76 -5.91 2.48
C VAL A 248 15.36 -4.55 2.83
N ALA A 249 15.66 -4.29 4.10
CA ALA A 249 16.28 -3.04 4.56
C ALA A 249 17.74 -2.90 4.12
N ALA A 250 18.47 -4.00 3.94
CA ALA A 250 19.82 -4.00 3.40
C ALA A 250 19.88 -3.71 1.88
N GLY A 251 18.73 -3.65 1.18
CA GLY A 251 18.66 -3.47 -0.27
C GLY A 251 18.79 -4.78 -1.06
N ASP A 252 18.89 -5.92 -0.38
CA ASP A 252 19.02 -7.25 -0.99
C ASP A 252 17.69 -7.80 -1.52
N ALA A 253 16.62 -7.01 -1.49
CA ALA A 253 15.30 -7.38 -2.01
C ALA A 253 15.29 -7.70 -3.52
N GLY A 254 16.33 -7.30 -4.26
CA GLY A 254 16.49 -7.58 -5.69
C GLY A 254 16.56 -9.07 -6.04
N SER A 255 16.80 -9.97 -5.08
CA SER A 255 16.80 -11.42 -5.28
C SER A 255 15.43 -12.10 -5.15
N PHE A 256 14.38 -11.39 -4.70
CA PHE A 256 13.06 -11.97 -4.44
C PHE A 256 12.00 -11.61 -5.51
N VAL A 257 12.37 -10.85 -6.54
CA VAL A 257 11.45 -10.37 -7.58
C VAL A 257 11.90 -10.83 -8.98
N GLU A 258 12.10 -12.13 -9.17
CA GLU A 258 11.93 -12.76 -10.49
C GLU A 258 10.80 -13.80 -10.43
N ALA A 259 9.57 -13.31 -10.27
CA ALA A 259 8.37 -14.08 -10.54
C ALA A 259 7.41 -13.23 -11.38
N GLY A 260 7.79 -12.99 -12.64
CA GLY A 260 6.78 -12.77 -13.67
C GLY A 260 5.96 -14.06 -13.84
N PRO A 261 4.70 -13.99 -14.30
CA PRO A 261 3.94 -15.21 -14.59
C PRO A 261 4.76 -16.05 -15.58
N ALA A 262 4.93 -17.34 -15.27
CA ALA A 262 5.62 -18.28 -16.13
C ALA A 262 5.15 -18.08 -17.58
N ALA A 263 6.09 -17.74 -18.47
CA ALA A 263 5.81 -17.62 -19.88
C ALA A 263 5.18 -18.93 -20.36
N ALA A 264 4.01 -18.83 -21.01
CA ALA A 264 3.38 -19.97 -21.66
C ALA A 264 4.39 -20.64 -22.62
N PRO A 265 4.45 -21.98 -22.68
CA PRO A 265 5.37 -22.66 -23.57
C PRO A 265 5.10 -22.23 -25.01
N LYS A 266 6.17 -21.83 -25.72
CA LYS A 266 6.09 -21.46 -27.13
C LYS A 266 5.55 -22.64 -27.94
N PRO A 267 4.62 -22.43 -28.87
CA PRO A 267 4.18 -23.49 -29.76
C PRO A 267 5.34 -23.90 -30.65
N VAL A 268 5.62 -25.20 -30.67
CA VAL A 268 6.41 -25.82 -31.72
C VAL A 268 5.49 -25.90 -32.94
N LEU A 269 5.82 -25.15 -33.97
CA LEU A 269 5.25 -25.30 -35.31
C LEU A 269 6.16 -26.21 -36.13
N PRO A 270 5.59 -26.99 -37.08
CA PRO A 270 6.13 -28.26 -37.59
C PRO A 270 7.48 -28.16 -38.28
#